data_AF-A0A7Y2MTD2-F1
#
_entry.id   AF-A0A7Y2MTD2-F1
#
_cell.length_a   1.000
_cell.length_b   1.000
_cell.length_c   1.000
_cell.angle_alpha   90.00
_cell.angle_beta   90.00
_cell.angle_gamma   90.00
#
_symmetry.space_group_name_H-M   'P 1'
#
loop_
_entity.id
_entity.type
_entity.pdbx_description
1 polymer ?
#
loop_
_entity_poly.entity_id
_entity_poly.type
_entity_poly.pdbx_seq_one_letter_code
_entity_poly.pdbx_strand_id
1 'polypeptide(L)'
;GVPHDRVAQGWGGKIADMMYACNNNQNISLNVSLSGSNLYQTGNESIEFAIDAYGGSTTINGYGEEWQFSEMRTQAIDNMMDAYYNDMFKKSFIDIVKVGKEGAEQFNEAIESVDLNTSFTDNYLSQSFNMVAKTIAARSSLGMSRQIFFINYGGWDHHDEVLDAQEAMLTEVDTALAEFNAAMKELGVFNDVLTFSMSEFGRTLTSNGNGTDHAWGGNVFMMGGDVQGQSVYNGYPDLGLNTNIEIGGGVLIPSMSVDEYFSEIALWFGVPSSELVTLFPNIGNFYSPGSGNPIGFLNL
;
A
#
# COMPACT_ATOMS: atom_id res chain seq x y z
N GLY A 1 0.71 10.86 12.08
CA GLY A 1 1.54 11.25 13.24
C GLY A 1 1.66 12.76 13.27
N VAL A 2 2.08 13.35 14.38
CA VAL A 2 2.42 14.79 14.39
C VAL A 2 3.87 14.93 13.89
N PRO A 3 4.24 15.92 13.04
CA PRO A 3 5.56 15.98 12.41
C PRO A 3 6.78 15.94 13.37
N HIS A 4 6.60 16.28 14.65
CA HIS A 4 7.66 16.25 15.67
C HIS A 4 7.69 14.96 16.50
N ASP A 5 6.71 14.08 16.37
CA ASP A 5 6.62 12.82 17.09
C ASP A 5 6.94 11.64 16.18
N ARG A 6 8.02 10.92 16.50
CA ARG A 6 8.34 9.64 15.85
C ARG A 6 7.46 8.56 16.45
N VAL A 7 6.41 8.22 15.72
CA VAL A 7 5.55 7.06 16.00
C VAL A 7 5.85 5.96 14.98
N ALA A 8 5.96 4.72 15.45
CA ALA A 8 6.17 3.54 14.61
C ALA A 8 4.84 3.03 14.02
N GLN A 9 3.95 3.94 13.60
CA GLN A 9 2.62 3.64 13.09
C GLN A 9 2.25 4.55 11.92
N GLY A 10 1.65 3.96 10.89
CA GLY A 10 1.15 4.63 9.70
C GLY A 10 -0.37 4.75 9.70
N TRP A 11 -0.89 5.65 8.86
CA TRP A 11 -2.33 5.87 8.79
C TRP A 11 -3.06 4.70 8.13
N GLY A 12 -2.44 3.97 7.20
CA GLY A 12 -3.01 2.74 6.63
C GLY A 12 -3.21 1.65 7.69
N GLY A 13 -2.20 1.45 8.57
CA GLY A 13 -2.31 0.56 9.72
C GLY A 13 -3.41 0.97 10.71
N LYS A 14 -3.51 2.26 11.03
CA LYS A 14 -4.60 2.75 11.89
C LYS A 14 -5.98 2.56 11.27
N ILE A 15 -6.12 2.75 9.95
CA ILE A 15 -7.36 2.43 9.25
C ILE A 15 -7.66 0.94 9.34
N ALA A 16 -6.66 0.08 9.18
CA ALA A 16 -6.82 -1.36 9.29
C ALA A 16 -7.30 -1.77 10.69
N ASP A 17 -6.76 -1.18 11.76
CA ASP A 17 -7.26 -1.38 13.13
C ASP A 17 -8.74 -0.99 13.26
N MET A 18 -9.15 0.16 12.70
CA MET A 18 -10.55 0.63 12.76
C MET A 18 -11.51 -0.24 11.94
N MET A 19 -11.03 -0.77 10.81
CA MET A 19 -11.84 -1.54 9.86
C MET A 19 -11.74 -3.05 10.03
N TYR A 20 -10.99 -3.52 11.02
CA TYR A 20 -10.71 -4.93 11.27
C TYR A 20 -11.97 -5.81 11.29
N ALA A 21 -13.03 -5.34 11.95
CA ALA A 21 -14.29 -6.06 12.09
C ALA A 21 -15.11 -6.18 10.78
N CYS A 22 -14.67 -5.55 9.70
CA CYS A 22 -15.33 -5.62 8.40
C CYS A 22 -14.97 -6.88 7.59
N ASN A 23 -13.92 -7.59 8.00
CA ASN A 23 -13.51 -8.85 7.38
C ASN A 23 -13.93 -10.04 8.24
N ASN A 24 -14.39 -11.12 7.59
CA ASN A 24 -14.79 -12.34 8.29
C ASN A 24 -13.59 -13.23 8.60
N ASN A 25 -12.55 -13.15 7.77
CA ASN A 25 -11.29 -13.84 7.99
C ASN A 25 -10.32 -12.96 8.78
N GLN A 26 -9.72 -13.55 9.81
CA GLN A 26 -8.75 -12.89 10.68
C GLN A 26 -7.37 -13.56 10.66
N ASN A 27 -7.21 -14.64 9.89
CA ASN A 27 -5.92 -15.30 9.66
C ASN A 27 -5.07 -14.55 8.63
N ILE A 28 -5.71 -13.74 7.78
CA ILE A 28 -5.06 -12.91 6.77
C ILE A 28 -5.35 -11.47 7.13
N SER A 29 -4.28 -10.67 7.22
CA SER A 29 -4.41 -9.26 7.55
C SER A 29 -5.18 -8.48 6.47
N LEU A 30 -5.91 -7.46 6.91
CA LEU A 30 -6.46 -6.43 6.03
C LEU A 30 -5.33 -5.73 5.24
N ASN A 31 -4.16 -5.55 5.87
CA ASN A 31 -2.99 -4.99 5.21
C ASN A 31 -2.20 -6.09 4.49
N VAL A 32 -2.07 -5.96 3.18
CA VAL A 32 -1.28 -6.87 2.34
C VAL A 32 -0.12 -6.09 1.73
N SER A 33 1.09 -6.61 1.84
CA SER A 33 2.31 -5.95 1.38
C SER A 33 3.09 -6.80 0.39
N LEU A 34 3.47 -6.20 -0.73
CA LEU A 34 4.42 -6.78 -1.69
C LEU A 34 5.86 -6.33 -1.44
N SER A 35 6.09 -5.60 -0.35
CA SER A 35 7.39 -5.02 -0.02
C SER A 35 7.79 -5.30 1.43
N GLY A 36 7.19 -6.33 2.02
CA GLY A 36 7.39 -6.71 3.42
C GLY A 36 6.96 -5.61 4.40
N SER A 37 7.63 -5.54 5.54
CA SER A 37 7.27 -4.61 6.60
C SER A 37 7.46 -3.15 6.21
N ASN A 38 6.43 -2.34 6.47
CA ASN A 38 6.42 -0.92 6.13
C ASN A 38 5.64 -0.09 7.15
N LEU A 39 6.13 1.14 7.40
CA LEU A 39 5.54 2.04 8.38
C LEU A 39 4.09 2.41 8.03
N TYR A 40 3.76 2.51 6.74
CA TYR A 40 2.43 2.93 6.27
C TYR A 40 1.32 1.99 6.76
N GLN A 41 1.55 0.68 6.71
CA GLN A 41 0.59 -0.36 7.11
C GLN A 41 0.73 -0.81 8.57
N THR A 42 1.72 -0.33 9.32
CA THR A 42 1.86 -0.70 10.75
C THR A 42 0.80 0.02 11.61
N GLY A 43 -0.07 -0.75 12.26
CA GLY A 43 -1.08 -0.29 13.22
C GLY A 43 -0.69 -0.53 14.69
N ASN A 44 -1.66 -0.47 15.59
CA ASN A 44 -1.52 -0.94 16.98
C ASN A 44 -1.66 -2.47 17.08
N GLU A 45 -2.63 -3.02 16.36
CA GLU A 45 -2.98 -4.44 16.40
C GLU A 45 -2.80 -5.10 15.03
N SER A 46 -2.96 -4.33 13.95
CA SER A 46 -2.74 -4.79 12.59
C SER A 46 -1.26 -4.63 12.17
N ILE A 47 -0.76 -5.70 11.55
CA ILE A 47 0.50 -5.73 10.82
C ILE A 47 0.25 -6.23 9.40
N GLU A 48 1.18 -6.01 8.49
CA GLU A 48 1.09 -6.47 7.11
C GLU A 48 1.20 -8.01 6.99
N PHE A 49 0.41 -8.56 6.07
CA PHE A 49 0.59 -9.89 5.51
C PHE A 49 1.45 -9.77 4.25
N ALA A 50 2.67 -10.31 4.29
CA ALA A 50 3.64 -10.16 3.22
C ALA A 50 3.47 -11.24 2.14
N ILE A 51 3.41 -10.81 0.87
CA ILE A 51 3.34 -11.67 -0.30
C ILE A 51 4.37 -11.24 -1.34
N ASP A 52 4.71 -12.14 -2.26
CA ASP A 52 5.62 -11.94 -3.37
C ASP A 52 4.85 -11.73 -4.68
N ALA A 53 5.41 -10.90 -5.57
CA ALA A 53 4.80 -10.54 -6.85
C ALA A 53 4.57 -11.75 -7.78
N TYR A 54 5.38 -12.80 -7.67
CA TYR A 54 5.34 -13.96 -8.55
C TYR A 54 4.77 -15.20 -7.84
N GLY A 55 5.12 -15.39 -6.57
CA GLY A 55 4.88 -16.62 -5.83
C GLY A 55 3.71 -16.59 -4.82
N GLY A 56 3.11 -15.42 -4.56
CA GLY A 56 2.11 -15.29 -3.50
C GLY A 56 2.74 -15.31 -2.11
N SER A 57 2.13 -15.98 -1.14
CA SER A 57 2.68 -16.04 0.22
C SER A 57 3.83 -17.06 0.32
N THR A 58 4.91 -16.68 0.99
CA THR A 58 6.03 -17.61 1.24
C THR A 58 5.66 -18.62 2.33
N THR A 59 5.83 -19.91 2.05
CA THR A 59 5.64 -21.00 3.02
C THR A 59 6.96 -21.45 3.63
N ILE A 60 6.90 -22.30 4.65
CA ILE A 60 8.10 -22.89 5.24
C ILE A 60 8.70 -23.88 4.23
N ASN A 61 9.91 -23.60 3.75
CA ASN A 61 10.62 -24.44 2.79
C ASN A 61 10.71 -25.90 3.27
N GLY A 62 10.31 -26.86 2.42
CA GLY A 62 10.35 -28.28 2.73
C GLY A 62 9.26 -28.77 3.69
N TYR A 63 8.29 -27.93 4.07
CA TYR A 63 7.15 -28.35 4.88
C TYR A 63 6.07 -28.97 3.99
N GLY A 64 5.55 -30.15 4.36
CA GLY A 64 4.48 -30.85 3.62
C GLY A 64 4.93 -31.56 2.34
N GLU A 65 6.22 -31.54 2.00
CA GLU A 65 6.74 -32.21 0.80
C GLU A 65 6.99 -33.71 1.02
N GLU A 66 6.68 -34.53 0.01
CA GLU A 66 6.87 -35.99 -0.01
C GLU A 66 8.34 -36.39 -0.28
N TRP A 67 9.22 -36.01 0.65
CA TRP A 67 10.63 -36.43 0.66
C TRP A 67 11.08 -36.76 2.07
N GLN A 68 11.91 -37.80 2.25
CA GLN A 68 12.23 -38.36 3.57
C GLN A 68 12.73 -37.32 4.59
N PHE A 69 13.60 -36.39 4.20
CA PHE A 69 14.05 -35.35 5.13
C PHE A 69 13.04 -34.22 5.30
N SER A 70 12.16 -33.97 4.31
CA SER A 70 11.05 -33.02 4.41
C SER A 70 9.95 -33.53 5.34
N GLU A 71 9.67 -34.84 5.35
CA GLU A 71 8.77 -35.46 6.34
C GLU A 71 9.31 -35.31 7.77
N MET A 72 10.60 -35.56 7.98
CA MET A 72 11.24 -35.34 9.29
C MET A 72 11.21 -33.87 9.71
N ARG A 73 11.40 -32.95 8.76
CA ARG A 73 11.32 -31.49 8.99
C ARG A 73 9.90 -31.09 9.37
N THR A 74 8.90 -31.56 8.63
CA THR A 74 7.48 -31.33 8.89
C THR A 74 7.12 -31.79 10.31
N GLN A 75 7.47 -33.03 10.66
CA GLN A 75 7.23 -33.56 12.00
C GLN A 75 7.93 -32.74 13.10
N ALA A 76 9.16 -32.26 12.87
CA ALA A 76 9.87 -31.42 13.83
C ALA A 76 9.18 -30.06 14.04
N ILE A 77 8.72 -29.43 12.95
CA ILE A 77 7.98 -28.17 12.99
C ILE A 77 6.65 -28.35 13.70
N ASP A 78 5.89 -29.40 13.38
CA ASP A 78 4.60 -29.71 14.03
C ASP A 78 4.80 -29.93 15.52
N ASN A 79 5.80 -30.71 15.93
CA ASN A 79 6.13 -30.90 17.34
C ASN A 79 6.47 -29.57 18.05
N MET A 80 7.16 -28.65 17.37
CA MET A 80 7.46 -27.33 17.93
C MET A 80 6.21 -26.45 18.06
N MET A 81 5.29 -26.53 17.09
CA MET A 81 4.04 -25.78 17.09
C MET A 81 3.06 -26.32 18.14
N ASP A 82 2.96 -27.64 18.30
CA ASP A 82 2.04 -28.30 19.23
C ASP A 82 2.56 -28.36 20.67
N ALA A 83 3.84 -28.07 20.88
CA ALA A 83 4.43 -28.03 22.20
C ALA A 83 3.80 -26.94 23.08
N TYR A 84 3.64 -27.27 24.36
CA TYR A 84 3.21 -26.33 25.38
C TYR A 84 4.41 -25.52 25.92
N TYR A 85 4.35 -24.19 25.81
CA TYR A 85 5.37 -23.29 26.33
C TYR A 85 4.83 -22.44 27.48
N ASN A 86 5.50 -22.52 28.64
CA ASN A 86 5.22 -21.64 29.79
C ASN A 86 5.77 -20.21 29.59
N ASP A 87 6.79 -20.06 28.75
CA ASP A 87 7.42 -18.76 28.47
C ASP A 87 6.56 -17.97 27.47
N MET A 88 6.20 -16.74 27.84
CA MET A 88 5.30 -15.90 27.05
C MET A 88 5.89 -15.54 25.69
N PHE A 89 7.20 -15.30 25.58
CA PHE A 89 7.83 -14.99 24.28
C PHE A 89 7.80 -16.20 23.35
N LYS A 90 8.11 -17.40 23.86
CA LYS A 90 8.03 -18.63 23.05
C LYS A 90 6.62 -18.92 22.61
N LYS A 91 5.63 -18.71 23.50
CA LYS A 91 4.22 -18.86 23.18
C LYS A 91 3.82 -17.90 22.06
N SER A 92 4.08 -16.60 22.21
CA SER A 92 3.77 -15.60 21.18
C SER A 92 4.49 -15.88 19.86
N PHE A 93 5.76 -16.29 19.89
CA PHE A 93 6.50 -16.65 18.69
C PHE A 93 5.85 -17.82 17.94
N ILE A 94 5.48 -18.89 18.65
CA ILE A 94 4.82 -20.04 18.02
C ILE A 94 3.41 -19.69 17.54
N ASP A 95 2.66 -18.87 18.27
CA ASP A 95 1.34 -18.39 17.82
C ASP A 95 1.46 -17.59 16.51
N ILE A 96 2.47 -16.72 16.38
CA ILE A 96 2.76 -15.99 15.13
C ILE A 96 3.13 -16.95 14.00
N VAL A 97 3.97 -17.96 14.27
CA VAL A 97 4.36 -18.95 13.25
C VAL A 97 3.15 -19.74 12.77
N LYS A 98 2.24 -20.15 13.67
CA LYS A 98 1.00 -20.86 13.31
C LYS A 98 0.10 -20.01 12.42
N VAL A 99 -0.21 -18.79 12.85
CA VAL A 99 -1.05 -17.86 12.08
C VAL A 99 -0.42 -17.55 10.72
N GLY A 100 0.89 -17.32 10.67
CA GLY A 100 1.60 -17.07 9.42
C GLY A 100 1.55 -18.25 8.45
N LYS A 101 1.74 -19.48 8.96
CA LYS A 101 1.63 -20.71 8.16
C LYS A 101 0.21 -20.92 7.63
N GLU A 102 -0.79 -20.90 8.52
CA GLU A 102 -2.19 -21.11 8.16
C GLU A 102 -2.69 -20.04 7.18
N GLY A 103 -2.32 -18.78 7.40
CA GLY A 103 -2.62 -17.68 6.49
C GLY A 103 -1.94 -17.84 5.13
N ALA A 104 -0.69 -18.29 5.08
CA ALA A 104 0.03 -18.54 3.82
C ALA A 104 -0.59 -19.67 3.01
N GLU A 105 -0.95 -20.78 3.66
CA GLU A 105 -1.64 -21.91 3.02
C GLU A 105 -3.00 -21.49 2.47
N GLN A 106 -3.82 -20.84 3.30
CA GLN A 106 -5.13 -20.33 2.91
C GLN A 106 -5.03 -19.32 1.74
N PHE A 107 -4.05 -18.41 1.79
CA PHE A 107 -3.85 -17.42 0.74
C PHE A 107 -3.47 -18.08 -0.59
N ASN A 108 -2.46 -18.96 -0.57
CA ASN A 108 -1.95 -19.60 -1.76
C ASN A 108 -3.00 -20.49 -2.43
N GLU A 109 -3.77 -21.27 -1.65
CA GLU A 109 -4.89 -22.07 -2.15
C GLU A 109 -5.94 -21.18 -2.84
N ALA A 110 -6.26 -20.02 -2.25
CA ALA A 110 -7.27 -19.12 -2.80
C ALA A 110 -6.84 -18.51 -4.14
N ILE A 111 -5.56 -18.12 -4.29
CA ILE A 111 -5.07 -17.49 -5.52
C ILE A 111 -4.68 -18.48 -6.63
N GLU A 112 -4.44 -19.75 -6.30
CA GLU A 112 -4.08 -20.79 -7.28
C GLU A 112 -5.19 -20.99 -8.32
N SER A 113 -6.45 -20.86 -7.90
CA SER A 113 -7.63 -21.01 -8.75
C SER A 113 -7.97 -19.76 -9.59
N VAL A 114 -7.24 -18.66 -9.40
CA VAL A 114 -7.52 -17.40 -10.10
C VAL A 114 -6.80 -17.36 -11.45
N ASP A 115 -7.60 -17.26 -12.49
CA ASP A 115 -7.14 -17.03 -13.87
C ASP A 115 -7.65 -15.68 -14.37
N LEU A 116 -6.75 -14.83 -14.85
CA LEU A 116 -7.05 -13.51 -15.41
C LEU A 116 -6.72 -13.53 -16.90
N ASN A 117 -7.64 -13.04 -17.74
CA ASN A 117 -7.39 -12.88 -19.17
C ASN A 117 -6.47 -11.67 -19.45
N THR A 118 -6.55 -10.64 -18.60
CA THR A 118 -5.65 -9.49 -18.67
C THR A 118 -4.20 -9.94 -18.50
N SER A 119 -3.38 -9.63 -19.49
CA SER A 119 -1.94 -9.91 -19.46
C SER A 119 -1.20 -8.82 -18.68
N PHE A 120 -0.15 -9.22 -17.97
CA PHE A 120 0.74 -8.33 -17.26
C PHE A 120 2.17 -8.49 -17.78
N THR A 121 2.88 -7.37 -17.92
CA THR A 121 4.28 -7.37 -18.37
C THR A 121 5.17 -8.10 -17.36
N ASP A 122 6.21 -8.81 -17.84
CA ASP A 122 7.15 -9.51 -16.96
C ASP A 122 8.20 -8.54 -16.38
N ASN A 123 7.76 -7.71 -15.44
CA ASN A 123 8.59 -6.87 -14.58
C ASN A 123 7.98 -6.78 -13.18
N TYR A 124 8.77 -6.32 -12.20
CA TYR A 124 8.36 -6.32 -10.80
C TYR A 124 7.06 -5.54 -10.56
N LEU A 125 6.92 -4.33 -11.11
CA LEU A 125 5.76 -3.50 -10.82
C LEU A 125 4.48 -4.09 -11.40
N SER A 126 4.53 -4.56 -12.65
CA SER A 126 3.37 -5.16 -13.34
C SER A 126 2.97 -6.48 -12.68
N GLN A 127 3.92 -7.33 -12.30
CA GLN A 127 3.62 -8.57 -11.58
C GLN A 127 3.15 -8.30 -10.14
N SER A 128 3.60 -7.20 -9.52
CA SER A 128 3.06 -6.78 -8.23
C SER A 128 1.58 -6.42 -8.34
N PHE A 129 1.19 -5.66 -9.37
CA PHE A 129 -0.21 -5.36 -9.64
C PHE A 129 -1.02 -6.60 -10.07
N ASN A 130 -0.42 -7.54 -10.81
CA ASN A 130 -1.03 -8.84 -11.12
C ASN A 130 -1.40 -9.61 -9.85
N MET A 131 -0.46 -9.71 -8.90
CA MET A 131 -0.70 -10.40 -7.63
C MET A 131 -1.77 -9.70 -6.77
N VAL A 132 -1.80 -8.35 -6.78
CA VAL A 132 -2.91 -7.60 -6.15
C VAL A 132 -4.24 -7.93 -6.84
N ALA A 133 -4.29 -7.95 -8.17
CA ALA A 133 -5.50 -8.29 -8.91
C ALA A 133 -5.97 -9.72 -8.60
N LYS A 134 -5.05 -10.68 -8.52
CA LYS A 134 -5.35 -12.06 -8.10
C LYS A 134 -5.90 -12.12 -6.68
N THR A 135 -5.31 -11.37 -5.75
CA THR A 135 -5.79 -11.30 -4.37
C THR A 135 -7.22 -10.75 -4.31
N ILE A 136 -7.49 -9.67 -5.05
CA ILE A 136 -8.84 -9.07 -5.15
C ILE A 136 -9.82 -10.06 -5.77
N ALA A 137 -9.43 -10.81 -6.81
CA ALA A 137 -10.27 -11.84 -7.41
C ALA A 137 -10.62 -12.95 -6.39
N ALA A 138 -9.67 -13.34 -5.55
CA ALA A 138 -9.83 -14.35 -4.51
C ALA A 138 -10.57 -13.88 -3.24
N ARG A 139 -10.93 -12.58 -3.14
CA ARG A 139 -11.51 -11.96 -1.92
C ARG A 139 -12.65 -12.75 -1.26
N SER A 140 -13.54 -13.35 -2.05
CA SER A 140 -14.66 -14.14 -1.55
C SER A 140 -14.18 -15.43 -0.86
N SER A 141 -13.24 -16.14 -1.48
CA SER A 141 -12.61 -17.35 -0.92
C SER A 141 -11.77 -17.01 0.32
N LEU A 142 -11.13 -15.85 0.31
CA LEU A 142 -10.35 -15.33 1.42
C LEU A 142 -11.23 -14.76 2.57
N GLY A 143 -12.54 -14.58 2.37
CA GLY A 143 -13.42 -13.96 3.36
C GLY A 143 -13.14 -12.48 3.63
N MET A 144 -12.58 -11.77 2.63
CA MET A 144 -12.16 -10.37 2.72
C MET A 144 -13.15 -9.46 2.00
N SER A 145 -13.52 -8.36 2.66
CA SER A 145 -14.37 -7.29 2.13
C SER A 145 -13.66 -5.94 2.03
N ARG A 146 -12.60 -5.72 2.83
CA ARG A 146 -11.73 -4.55 2.77
C ARG A 146 -10.28 -4.98 2.88
N GLN A 147 -9.43 -4.45 2.01
CA GLN A 147 -7.99 -4.69 2.05
C GLN A 147 -7.24 -3.42 1.61
N ILE A 148 -6.04 -3.24 2.16
CA ILE A 148 -5.10 -2.20 1.75
C ILE A 148 -3.88 -2.91 1.20
N PHE A 149 -3.54 -2.61 -0.04
CA PHE A 149 -2.38 -3.18 -0.72
C PHE A 149 -1.25 -2.16 -0.76
N PHE A 150 -0.02 -2.60 -0.52
CA PHE A 150 1.17 -1.76 -0.59
C PHE A 150 2.20 -2.36 -1.53
N ILE A 151 2.64 -1.54 -2.49
CA ILE A 151 3.73 -1.83 -3.42
C ILE A 151 4.73 -0.68 -3.29
N ASN A 152 5.98 -1.00 -2.95
CA ASN A 152 7.10 -0.06 -3.03
C ASN A 152 7.81 -0.21 -4.38
N TYR A 153 7.68 0.80 -5.23
CA TYR A 153 8.46 0.91 -6.46
C TYR A 153 9.55 1.96 -6.25
N GLY A 154 10.72 1.51 -5.79
CA GLY A 154 11.86 2.38 -5.48
C GLY A 154 12.65 2.83 -6.72
N GLY A 155 13.71 3.60 -6.49
CA GLY A 155 14.64 4.04 -7.55
C GLY A 155 14.56 5.52 -7.93
N TRP A 156 13.59 6.28 -7.38
CA TRP A 156 13.28 7.66 -7.76
C TRP A 156 14.25 8.75 -7.25
N ASP A 157 15.27 8.37 -6.48
CA ASP A 157 16.24 9.29 -5.90
C ASP A 157 17.41 9.63 -6.85
N HIS A 158 17.05 10.11 -8.04
CA HIS A 158 17.98 10.44 -9.12
C HIS A 158 18.82 11.69 -8.80
N HIS A 159 20.04 11.51 -8.32
CA HIS A 159 21.05 12.58 -8.24
C HIS A 159 21.93 12.67 -9.51
N ASP A 160 21.58 11.89 -10.53
CA ASP A 160 22.13 11.91 -11.89
C ASP A 160 21.03 11.47 -12.89
N GLU A 161 21.18 11.79 -14.17
CA GLU A 161 20.36 11.27 -15.29
C GLU A 161 18.83 11.37 -15.09
N VAL A 162 18.36 12.43 -14.41
CA VAL A 162 16.97 12.57 -13.93
C VAL A 162 15.93 12.37 -15.04
N LEU A 163 16.15 12.93 -16.24
CA LEU A 163 15.18 12.89 -17.33
C LEU A 163 15.04 11.47 -17.91
N ASP A 164 16.17 10.84 -18.24
CA ASP A 164 16.19 9.50 -18.84
C ASP A 164 15.65 8.45 -17.84
N ALA A 165 16.03 8.57 -16.57
CA ALA A 165 15.53 7.68 -15.52
C ALA A 165 14.03 7.85 -15.28
N GLN A 166 13.53 9.09 -15.25
CA GLN A 166 12.08 9.35 -15.13
C GLN A 166 11.31 8.85 -16.35
N GLU A 167 11.82 9.04 -17.57
CA GLU A 167 11.16 8.54 -18.79
C GLU A 167 10.98 7.02 -18.72
N ALA A 168 12.04 6.29 -18.38
CA ALA A 168 12.00 4.84 -18.27
C ALA A 168 11.04 4.37 -17.15
N MET A 169 11.16 4.94 -15.96
CA MET A 169 10.36 4.51 -14.80
C MET A 169 8.89 4.91 -14.90
N LEU A 170 8.58 6.10 -15.43
CA LEU A 170 7.19 6.51 -15.65
C LEU A 170 6.53 5.66 -16.74
N THR A 171 7.28 5.18 -17.73
CA THR A 171 6.76 4.22 -18.73
C THR A 171 6.37 2.89 -18.09
N GLU A 172 7.16 2.38 -17.14
CA GLU A 172 6.82 1.16 -16.39
C GLU A 172 5.58 1.37 -15.51
N VAL A 173 5.50 2.53 -14.83
CA VAL A 173 4.32 2.90 -14.03
C VAL A 173 3.06 3.01 -14.89
N ASP A 174 3.13 3.69 -16.04
CA ASP A 174 2.00 3.84 -16.96
C ASP A 174 1.49 2.47 -17.45
N THR A 175 2.42 1.60 -17.87
CA THR A 175 2.11 0.25 -18.33
C THR A 175 1.40 -0.55 -17.23
N ALA A 176 1.99 -0.61 -16.04
CA ALA A 176 1.48 -1.42 -14.94
C ALA A 176 0.10 -0.93 -14.43
N LEU A 177 -0.13 0.39 -14.39
CA LEU A 177 -1.42 0.96 -14.04
C LEU A 177 -2.49 0.67 -15.10
N ALA A 178 -2.13 0.74 -16.38
CA ALA A 178 -3.05 0.41 -17.48
C ALA A 178 -3.49 -1.06 -17.42
N GLU A 179 -2.55 -1.97 -17.18
CA GLU A 179 -2.81 -3.40 -16.99
C GLU A 179 -3.69 -3.65 -15.75
N PHE A 180 -3.36 -3.04 -14.61
CA PHE A 180 -4.16 -3.18 -13.39
C PHE A 180 -5.59 -2.67 -13.57
N ASN A 181 -5.77 -1.51 -14.21
CA ASN A 181 -7.09 -0.97 -14.54
C ASN A 181 -7.90 -1.90 -15.44
N ALA A 182 -7.27 -2.55 -16.42
CA ALA A 182 -7.92 -3.53 -17.27
C ALA A 182 -8.39 -4.75 -16.44
N ALA A 183 -7.55 -5.26 -15.54
CA ALA A 183 -7.90 -6.36 -14.65
C ALA A 183 -9.05 -6.00 -13.68
N MET A 184 -9.07 -4.79 -13.11
CA MET A 184 -10.17 -4.36 -12.23
C MET A 184 -11.51 -4.28 -12.98
N LYS A 185 -11.48 -3.89 -14.27
CA LYS A 185 -12.67 -3.91 -15.13
C LYS A 185 -13.10 -5.32 -15.50
N GLU A 186 -12.14 -6.20 -15.82
CA GLU A 186 -12.40 -7.62 -16.08
C GLU A 186 -13.09 -8.29 -14.87
N LEU A 187 -12.60 -8.01 -13.66
CA LEU A 187 -13.14 -8.53 -12.41
C LEU A 187 -14.47 -7.88 -11.99
N GLY A 188 -14.90 -6.81 -12.66
CA GLY A 188 -16.13 -6.09 -12.35
C GLY A 188 -16.09 -5.30 -11.03
N VAL A 189 -14.88 -4.98 -10.53
CA VAL A 189 -14.66 -4.30 -9.24
C VAL A 189 -14.00 -2.93 -9.41
N PHE A 190 -13.96 -2.40 -10.63
CA PHE A 190 -13.34 -1.10 -10.92
C PHE A 190 -13.86 0.04 -10.03
N ASN A 191 -15.14 0.00 -9.64
CA ASN A 191 -15.73 1.01 -8.74
C ASN A 191 -15.42 0.76 -7.25
N ASP A 192 -14.90 -0.42 -6.90
CA ASP A 192 -14.61 -0.80 -5.52
C ASP A 192 -13.11 -0.66 -5.18
N VAL A 193 -12.31 -0.14 -6.11
CA VAL A 193 -10.85 -0.07 -6.00
C VAL A 193 -10.34 1.33 -6.30
N LEU A 194 -9.56 1.85 -5.35
CA LEU A 194 -8.80 3.09 -5.48
C LEU A 194 -7.30 2.78 -5.46
N THR A 195 -6.63 3.13 -6.55
CA THR A 195 -5.17 3.12 -6.66
C THR A 195 -4.65 4.54 -6.56
N PHE A 196 -3.64 4.76 -5.73
CA PHE A 196 -3.00 6.06 -5.60
C PHE A 196 -1.49 5.93 -5.39
N SER A 197 -0.76 6.98 -5.77
CA SER A 197 0.66 7.11 -5.45
C SER A 197 0.91 8.02 -4.26
N MET A 198 2.02 7.78 -3.57
CA MET A 198 2.56 8.64 -2.54
C MET A 198 4.09 8.63 -2.62
N SER A 199 4.70 9.73 -2.19
CA SER A 199 6.16 9.88 -2.13
C SER A 199 6.55 10.52 -0.80
N GLU A 200 7.75 10.23 -0.33
CA GLU A 200 8.33 10.80 0.88
C GLU A 200 9.01 12.16 0.63
N PHE A 201 9.34 12.48 -0.63
CA PHE A 201 9.92 13.76 -1.05
C PHE A 201 9.45 14.18 -2.45
N GLY A 202 9.58 15.48 -2.72
CA GLY A 202 9.60 16.06 -4.06
C GLY A 202 11.03 16.27 -4.57
N ARG A 203 11.20 16.90 -5.74
CA ARG A 203 12.51 17.26 -6.30
C ARG A 203 12.64 18.75 -6.53
N THR A 204 13.85 19.29 -6.34
CA THR A 204 14.13 20.71 -6.58
C THR A 204 13.96 21.08 -8.04
N LEU A 205 13.50 22.31 -8.31
CA LEU A 205 13.49 22.86 -9.66
C LEU A 205 14.89 23.11 -10.22
N THR A 206 15.87 23.36 -9.35
CA THR A 206 17.25 23.58 -9.76
C THR A 206 18.03 22.29 -9.83
N SER A 207 18.99 22.25 -10.75
CA SER A 207 19.97 21.16 -10.83
C SER A 207 21.06 21.30 -9.75
N ASN A 208 21.53 20.17 -9.24
CA ASN A 208 22.71 20.07 -8.37
C ASN A 208 24.00 19.71 -9.15
N GLY A 209 23.97 19.79 -10.49
CA GLY A 209 25.07 19.43 -11.39
C GLY A 209 24.62 18.37 -12.39
N ASN A 210 24.47 17.13 -11.89
CA ASN A 210 24.08 15.98 -12.69
C ASN A 210 22.62 15.57 -12.47
N GLY A 211 21.99 15.99 -11.38
CA GLY A 211 20.59 15.68 -11.08
C GLY A 211 19.90 16.81 -10.32
N THR A 212 19.06 16.45 -9.35
CA THR A 212 18.30 17.36 -8.49
C THR A 212 18.34 16.89 -7.04
N ASP A 213 18.09 17.80 -6.10
CA ASP A 213 18.02 17.49 -4.67
C ASP A 213 16.57 17.24 -4.22
N HIS A 214 16.40 16.81 -2.97
CA HIS A 214 15.08 16.60 -2.37
C HIS A 214 14.35 17.94 -2.12
N ALA A 215 13.04 17.94 -2.32
CA ALA A 215 12.14 19.06 -2.09
C ALA A 215 10.83 18.61 -1.43
N TRP A 216 9.87 19.51 -1.29
CA TRP A 216 8.61 19.24 -0.57
C TRP A 216 7.42 19.06 -1.51
N GLY A 217 7.29 19.94 -2.52
CA GLY A 217 6.23 19.88 -3.53
C GLY A 217 6.42 18.74 -4.54
N GLY A 218 5.31 18.08 -4.89
CA GLY A 218 5.27 17.03 -5.90
C GLY A 218 3.85 16.80 -6.42
N ASN A 219 3.70 15.86 -7.35
CA ASN A 219 2.41 15.42 -7.86
C ASN A 219 2.11 14.01 -7.36
N VAL A 220 0.84 13.73 -7.10
CA VAL A 220 0.32 12.39 -6.86
C VAL A 220 -0.76 12.10 -7.90
N PHE A 221 -0.91 10.83 -8.27
CA PHE A 221 -1.95 10.40 -9.19
C PHE A 221 -2.91 9.44 -8.49
N MET A 222 -4.15 9.43 -8.96
CA MET A 222 -5.25 8.65 -8.44
C MET A 222 -5.95 7.97 -9.61
N MET A 223 -6.34 6.71 -9.45
CA MET A 223 -7.04 5.91 -10.46
C MET A 223 -8.04 4.98 -9.80
N GLY A 224 -9.28 4.95 -10.28
CA GLY A 224 -10.35 4.12 -9.73
C GLY A 224 -11.71 4.58 -10.25
N GLY A 225 -12.76 3.78 -10.05
CA GLY A 225 -14.09 4.10 -10.57
C GLY A 225 -14.77 5.28 -9.87
N ASP A 226 -14.50 5.48 -8.59
CA ASP A 226 -15.01 6.63 -7.83
C ASP A 226 -14.15 7.89 -7.95
N VAL A 227 -13.04 7.82 -8.68
CA VAL A 227 -12.20 9.00 -8.94
C VAL A 227 -12.91 9.89 -9.96
N GLN A 228 -13.12 11.15 -9.59
CA GLN A 228 -13.52 12.22 -10.51
C GLN A 228 -12.34 12.61 -11.40
N GLY A 229 -12.01 11.72 -12.35
CA GLY A 229 -10.82 11.82 -13.19
C GLY A 229 -10.84 12.96 -14.22
N GLN A 230 -9.83 12.94 -15.10
CA GLN A 230 -9.63 13.96 -16.16
C GLN A 230 -9.45 15.39 -15.63
N SER A 231 -9.06 15.51 -14.36
CA SER A 231 -8.88 16.78 -13.67
C SER A 231 -7.55 16.78 -12.93
N VAL A 232 -6.88 17.91 -12.93
CA VAL A 232 -5.78 18.20 -12.00
C VAL A 232 -6.40 18.93 -10.83
N TYR A 233 -6.38 18.30 -9.66
CA TYR A 233 -6.77 18.94 -8.42
C TYR A 233 -5.61 19.78 -7.92
N ASN A 234 -5.92 20.93 -7.33
CA ASN A 234 -4.97 22.02 -7.09
C ASN A 234 -4.52 22.71 -8.40
N GLY A 235 -4.19 24.00 -8.32
CA GLY A 235 -3.66 24.72 -9.47
C GLY A 235 -2.23 24.26 -9.80
N TYR A 236 -1.84 24.32 -11.08
CA TYR A 236 -0.42 24.14 -11.44
C TYR A 236 0.39 25.30 -10.83
N PRO A 237 1.46 25.02 -10.06
CA PRO A 237 2.20 26.07 -9.38
C PRO A 237 3.03 26.91 -10.37
N ASP A 238 3.38 28.13 -9.96
CA ASP A 238 4.40 28.91 -10.66
C ASP A 238 5.78 28.25 -10.43
N LEU A 239 6.37 27.69 -11.49
CA LEU A 239 7.67 27.01 -11.45
C LEU A 239 8.86 27.99 -11.52
N GLY A 240 8.66 29.26 -11.16
CA GLY A 240 9.72 30.25 -11.05
C GLY A 240 10.56 30.11 -9.78
N LEU A 241 11.83 30.51 -9.88
CA LEU A 241 12.67 30.80 -8.71
C LEU A 241 12.31 32.17 -8.13
N ASN A 242 12.44 32.35 -6.82
CA ASN A 242 12.08 33.59 -6.09
C ASN A 242 10.59 33.94 -6.17
N THR A 243 9.73 32.93 -6.31
CA THR A 243 8.28 33.10 -6.13
C THR A 243 7.94 33.11 -4.63
N ASN A 244 6.69 33.41 -4.28
CA ASN A 244 6.24 33.37 -2.89
C ASN A 244 6.09 31.95 -2.31
N ILE A 245 6.18 30.92 -3.16
CA ILE A 245 6.05 29.51 -2.79
C ILE A 245 7.38 28.76 -2.91
N GLU A 246 8.46 29.41 -3.31
CA GLU A 246 9.80 28.84 -3.44
C GLU A 246 10.69 29.34 -2.30
N ILE A 247 11.31 28.44 -1.54
CA ILE A 247 12.04 28.77 -0.29
C ILE A 247 13.56 28.71 -0.41
N GLY A 248 14.09 28.65 -1.63
CA GLY A 248 15.51 28.52 -1.95
C GLY A 248 15.82 27.17 -2.59
N GLY A 249 16.77 27.18 -3.53
CA GLY A 249 17.24 25.96 -4.21
C GLY A 249 16.16 25.27 -5.04
N GLY A 250 15.10 25.97 -5.45
CA GLY A 250 13.99 25.38 -6.20
C GLY A 250 13.08 24.48 -5.37
N VAL A 251 13.09 24.59 -4.03
CA VAL A 251 12.15 23.86 -3.17
C VAL A 251 10.82 24.59 -3.15
N LEU A 252 9.78 23.95 -3.69
CA LEU A 252 8.41 24.48 -3.66
C LEU A 252 7.64 24.02 -2.42
N ILE A 253 6.91 24.94 -1.79
CA ILE A 253 5.96 24.66 -0.71
C ILE A 253 4.68 24.06 -1.34
N PRO A 254 4.22 22.86 -0.90
CA PRO A 254 2.93 22.32 -1.32
C PRO A 254 1.78 23.26 -0.93
N SER A 255 0.90 23.59 -1.87
CA SER A 255 -0.30 24.39 -1.57
C SER A 255 -1.48 23.55 -1.04
N MET A 256 -1.36 22.22 -1.09
CA MET A 256 -2.33 21.28 -0.57
C MET A 256 -1.66 20.38 0.46
N SER A 257 -2.34 20.12 1.58
CA SER A 257 -1.81 19.28 2.63
C SER A 257 -1.95 17.80 2.30
N VAL A 258 -0.97 16.99 2.70
CA VAL A 258 -1.07 15.54 2.59
C VAL A 258 -2.22 14.98 3.44
N ASP A 259 -2.52 15.64 4.57
CA ASP A 259 -3.62 15.26 5.45
C ASP A 259 -4.97 15.41 4.74
N GLU A 260 -5.14 16.37 3.82
CA GLU A 260 -6.41 16.59 3.10
C GLU A 260 -6.74 15.44 2.16
N TYR A 261 -5.80 15.05 1.29
CA TYR A 261 -6.08 13.97 0.33
C TYR A 261 -6.06 12.59 0.99
N PHE A 262 -5.23 12.36 2.01
CA PHE A 262 -5.33 11.14 2.81
C PHE A 262 -6.65 11.07 3.58
N SER A 263 -7.20 12.19 4.04
CA SER A 263 -8.53 12.21 4.67
C SER A 263 -9.62 11.80 3.70
N GLU A 264 -9.58 12.25 2.45
CA GLU A 264 -10.57 11.87 1.45
C GLU A 264 -10.49 10.38 1.10
N ILE A 265 -9.28 9.82 0.98
CA ILE A 265 -9.07 8.38 0.83
C ILE A 265 -9.62 7.61 2.03
N ALA A 266 -9.36 8.08 3.26
CA ALA A 266 -9.85 7.44 4.48
C ALA A 266 -11.39 7.43 4.53
N LEU A 267 -12.04 8.54 4.18
CA LEU A 267 -13.49 8.63 4.10
C LEU A 267 -14.05 7.64 3.07
N TRP A 268 -13.47 7.58 1.86
CA TRP A 268 -13.87 6.63 0.82
C TRP A 268 -13.74 5.18 1.27
N PHE A 269 -12.67 4.85 2.02
CA PHE A 269 -12.47 3.52 2.57
C PHE A 269 -13.49 3.15 3.67
N GLY A 270 -14.22 4.13 4.20
CA GLY A 270 -15.31 3.97 5.17
C GLY A 270 -14.99 4.49 6.57
N VAL A 271 -13.89 5.23 6.77
CA VAL A 271 -13.57 5.85 8.07
C VAL A 271 -14.62 6.91 8.40
N PRO A 272 -15.20 6.90 9.61
CA PRO A 272 -16.10 7.98 10.05
C PRO A 272 -15.37 9.32 10.07
N SER A 273 -16.04 10.39 9.63
CA SER A 273 -15.44 11.74 9.62
C SER A 273 -14.94 12.20 10.99
N SER A 274 -15.57 11.73 12.08
CA SER A 274 -15.12 12.01 13.46
C SER A 274 -13.73 11.45 13.79
N GLU A 275 -13.27 10.43 13.08
CA GLU A 275 -11.97 9.78 13.30
C GLU A 275 -10.82 10.40 12.50
N LEU A 276 -11.12 11.35 11.59
CA LEU A 276 -10.07 11.98 10.77
C LEU A 276 -9.02 12.70 11.61
N VAL A 277 -9.40 13.31 12.73
CA VAL A 277 -8.45 13.98 13.64
C VAL A 277 -7.54 12.96 14.35
N THR A 278 -8.03 11.74 14.60
CA THR A 278 -7.26 10.63 15.17
C THR A 278 -6.20 10.13 14.19
N LEU A 279 -6.56 10.03 12.90
CA LEU A 279 -5.65 9.59 11.84
C LEU A 279 -4.65 10.69 11.45
N PHE A 280 -5.15 11.91 11.27
CA PHE A 280 -4.46 13.07 10.71
C PHE A 280 -4.57 14.27 11.68
N PRO A 281 -3.70 14.36 12.69
CA PRO A 281 -3.83 15.38 13.74
C PRO A 281 -3.79 16.84 13.25
N ASN A 282 -3.22 17.12 12.07
CA ASN A 282 -3.17 18.48 11.54
C ASN A 282 -4.33 18.81 10.59
N ILE A 283 -5.26 17.88 10.34
CA ILE A 283 -6.34 18.08 9.36
C ILE A 283 -7.18 19.32 9.65
N GLY A 284 -7.39 19.65 10.92
CA GLY A 284 -8.16 20.82 11.34
C GLY A 284 -7.58 22.18 10.89
N ASN A 285 -6.34 22.23 10.42
CA ASN A 285 -5.75 23.43 9.82
C ASN A 285 -6.16 23.65 8.36
N PHE A 286 -6.67 22.60 7.69
CA PHE A 286 -6.89 22.59 6.24
C PHE A 286 -8.34 22.27 5.88
N TYR A 287 -8.97 21.37 6.64
CA TYR A 287 -10.33 20.92 6.41
C TYR A 287 -11.08 20.74 7.75
N SER A 288 -12.39 20.98 7.74
CA SER A 288 -13.27 20.78 8.90
C SER A 288 -14.01 19.44 8.78
N PRO A 289 -13.68 18.41 9.58
CA PRO A 289 -14.33 17.11 9.48
C PRO A 289 -15.86 17.18 9.54
N GLY A 290 -16.52 16.59 8.54
CA GLY A 290 -17.97 16.57 8.41
C GLY A 290 -18.56 17.73 7.58
N SER A 291 -17.73 18.60 7.00
CA SER A 291 -18.19 19.72 6.16
C SER A 291 -18.28 19.41 4.66
N GLY A 292 -18.41 18.13 4.26
CA GLY A 292 -18.38 17.67 2.86
C GLY A 292 -17.07 16.97 2.50
N ASN A 293 -16.68 16.97 1.23
CA ASN A 293 -15.43 16.34 0.79
C ASN A 293 -14.22 17.25 1.12
N PRO A 294 -13.08 16.70 1.56
CA PRO A 294 -11.86 17.49 1.78
C PRO A 294 -11.41 18.26 0.54
N ILE A 295 -11.30 17.58 -0.60
CA ILE A 295 -10.85 18.13 -1.89
C ILE A 295 -11.90 17.93 -2.98
N GLY A 296 -12.59 16.78 -2.99
CA GLY A 296 -13.64 16.45 -3.96
C GLY A 296 -13.16 15.70 -5.20
N PHE A 297 -12.10 14.89 -5.07
CA PHE A 297 -11.63 13.99 -6.13
C PHE A 297 -12.23 12.58 -6.06
N LEU A 298 -12.91 12.24 -4.97
CA LEU A 298 -13.67 10.99 -4.83
C LEU A 298 -15.18 11.26 -4.72
N ASN A 299 -15.95 10.33 -5.27
CA ASN A 299 -17.37 10.22 -4.98
C ASN A 299 -17.54 9.54 -3.62
N LEU A 300 -17.83 10.35 -2.59
CA LEU A 300 -18.09 9.90 -1.20
C LEU A 300 -19.58 9.72 -0.92
#